data_AF-A0A7X9E600-F1
#
_entry.id   AF-A0A7X9E600-F1
#
_cell.length_a   1.000
_cell.length_b   1.000
_cell.length_c   1.000
_cell.angle_alpha   90.00
_cell.angle_beta   90.00
_cell.angle_gamma   90.00
#
_symmetry.space_group_name_H-M   'P 1'
#
loop_
_entity.id
_entity.type
_entity.pdbx_description
1 polymer ?
#
loop_
_entity_poly.entity_id
_entity_poly.type
_entity_poly.pdbx_seq_one_letter_code
_entity_poly.pdbx_strand_id
1 'polypeptide(L)'
;MKKIIMLLYILAVTTQAGFCPNREKELIIVASEPIKPYQRLIYAVGMVESSLDTLAYNPVEKATGYFQVRPIRLKDFNDRTGKKYKLGDMYDYYKAEEVFLYYATLDLEKTAKAWNGSGYKTEKYWQKVKKYLQ
;
A
#
# COMPACT_ATOMS: atom_id res chain seq x y z
N MET A 1 -25.92 -75.12 -8.07
CA MET A 1 -25.39 -74.46 -6.86
C MET A 1 -24.01 -73.86 -7.07
N LYS A 2 -22.96 -74.61 -7.47
CA LYS A 2 -21.60 -74.07 -7.71
C LYS A 2 -21.54 -72.85 -8.66
N LYS A 3 -22.30 -72.86 -9.76
CA LYS A 3 -22.36 -71.75 -10.73
C LYS A 3 -22.98 -70.46 -10.15
N ILE A 4 -23.95 -70.60 -9.23
CA ILE A 4 -24.61 -69.47 -8.55
C ILE A 4 -23.67 -68.86 -7.51
N ILE A 5 -22.95 -69.71 -6.76
CA ILE A 5 -21.95 -69.27 -5.79
C ILE A 5 -20.79 -68.53 -6.50
N MET A 6 -20.38 -69.03 -7.67
CA MET A 6 -19.34 -68.38 -8.49
C MET A 6 -19.81 -67.01 -9.01
N LEU A 7 -21.08 -66.89 -9.44
CA LEU A 7 -21.65 -65.59 -9.86
C LEU A 7 -21.72 -64.59 -8.70
N LEU A 8 -22.09 -65.06 -7.50
CA LEU A 8 -22.13 -64.22 -6.30
C LEU A 8 -20.72 -63.75 -5.89
N TYR A 9 -19.71 -64.58 -6.08
CA TYR A 9 -18.31 -64.20 -5.84
C TYR A 9 -17.81 -63.15 -6.82
N ILE A 10 -18.16 -63.29 -8.10
CA ILE A 10 -17.78 -62.31 -9.14
C ILE A 10 -18.47 -60.96 -8.88
N LEU A 11 -19.75 -60.96 -8.50
CA LEU A 11 -20.46 -59.73 -8.12
C LEU A 11 -19.82 -59.05 -6.89
N ALA A 12 -19.46 -59.81 -5.86
CA ALA A 12 -18.86 -59.27 -4.63
C ALA A 12 -17.47 -58.65 -4.85
N VAL A 13 -16.70 -59.15 -5.83
CA VAL A 13 -15.38 -58.59 -6.19
C VAL A 13 -15.54 -57.30 -7.01
N THR A 14 -16.58 -57.18 -7.84
CA THR A 14 -16.82 -55.97 -8.64
C THR A 14 -17.38 -54.78 -7.85
N THR A 15 -17.92 -55.00 -6.65
CA THR A 15 -18.46 -53.93 -5.79
C THR A 15 -17.42 -53.22 -4.93
N GLN A 16 -16.15 -53.63 -4.98
CA GLN A 16 -15.07 -52.78 -4.47
C GLN A 16 -14.79 -51.68 -5.49
N ALA A 17 -15.75 -50.78 -5.67
CA ALA A 17 -15.53 -49.50 -6.29
C ALA A 17 -14.41 -48.84 -5.46
N GLY A 18 -13.21 -48.76 -6.06
CA GLY A 18 -12.09 -48.10 -5.44
C GLY A 18 -12.54 -46.72 -5.00
N PHE A 19 -12.52 -46.46 -3.70
CA PHE A 19 -12.54 -45.11 -3.19
C PHE A 19 -11.28 -44.45 -3.75
N CYS A 20 -11.40 -43.73 -4.85
CA CYS A 20 -10.49 -42.64 -5.12
C CYS A 20 -10.87 -41.61 -4.07
N PRO A 21 -10.08 -41.38 -3.00
CA PRO A 21 -10.34 -40.23 -2.16
C PRO A 21 -10.29 -39.06 -3.12
N ASN A 22 -11.42 -38.38 -3.29
CA ASN A 22 -11.49 -37.18 -4.11
C ASN A 22 -10.67 -36.12 -3.35
N ARG A 23 -9.35 -36.25 -3.42
CA ARG A 23 -8.40 -35.19 -3.12
C ARG A 23 -8.49 -34.30 -4.34
N GLU A 24 -9.58 -33.56 -4.41
CA GLU A 24 -9.51 -32.25 -5.00
C GLU A 24 -8.33 -31.60 -4.30
N LYS A 25 -7.21 -31.46 -5.01
CA LYS A 25 -6.12 -30.62 -4.55
C LYS A 25 -6.71 -29.23 -4.60
N GLU A 26 -7.38 -28.83 -3.53
CA GLU A 26 -7.85 -27.48 -3.37
C GLU A 26 -6.62 -26.59 -3.51
N LEU A 27 -6.58 -25.85 -4.62
CA LEU A 27 -5.53 -24.90 -4.87
C LEU A 27 -5.80 -23.72 -3.95
N ILE A 28 -5.20 -23.75 -2.76
CA ILE A 28 -5.29 -22.63 -1.83
C ILE A 28 -4.42 -21.51 -2.38
N ILE A 29 -5.05 -20.56 -3.08
CA ILE A 29 -4.41 -19.27 -3.39
C ILE A 29 -4.43 -18.48 -2.08
N VAL A 30 -3.33 -18.56 -1.34
CA VAL A 30 -3.12 -17.70 -0.19
C VAL A 30 -2.96 -16.27 -0.72
N ALA A 31 -3.97 -15.44 -0.52
CA ALA A 31 -3.86 -14.02 -0.78
C ALA A 31 -2.73 -13.47 0.12
N SER A 32 -1.66 -12.97 -0.51
CA SER A 32 -0.60 -12.29 0.22
C SER A 32 -1.04 -10.87 0.55
N GLU A 33 -0.58 -10.37 1.69
CA GLU A 33 -0.76 -8.96 2.03
C GLU A 33 -0.15 -8.09 0.92
N PRO A 34 -0.85 -7.02 0.48
CA PRO A 34 -0.32 -6.13 -0.54
C PRO A 34 0.97 -5.49 -0.05
N ILE A 35 1.98 -5.47 -0.92
CA ILE A 35 3.23 -4.77 -0.65
C ILE A 35 2.91 -3.27 -0.48
N LYS A 36 3.33 -2.68 0.64
CA LYS A 36 3.18 -1.25 0.95
C LYS A 36 4.53 -0.53 0.78
N PRO A 37 5.02 -0.32 -0.46
CA PRO A 37 6.39 0.12 -0.71
C PRO A 37 6.72 1.49 -0.09
N TYR A 38 5.72 2.34 0.09
CA TYR A 38 5.89 3.71 0.59
C TYR A 38 5.63 3.85 2.09
N GLN A 39 5.20 2.81 2.81
CA GLN A 39 4.77 2.95 4.20
C GLN A 39 5.87 3.53 5.11
N ARG A 40 7.10 3.05 4.98
CA ARG A 40 8.25 3.56 5.73
C ARG A 40 8.55 5.02 5.37
N LEU A 41 8.44 5.37 4.09
CA LEU A 41 8.66 6.75 3.63
C LEU A 41 7.58 7.70 4.14
N ILE A 42 6.31 7.31 4.08
CA ILE A 42 5.18 8.10 4.58
C ILE A 42 5.36 8.40 6.07
N TYR A 43 5.71 7.39 6.86
CA TYR A 43 6.01 7.57 8.28
C TYR A 43 7.18 8.55 8.48
N ALA A 44 8.28 8.32 7.78
CA ALA A 44 9.49 9.14 7.92
C ALA A 44 9.29 10.61 7.50
N VAL A 45 8.54 10.86 6.43
CA VAL A 45 8.18 12.21 5.99
C VAL A 45 7.24 12.87 7.01
N GLY A 46 6.22 12.16 7.50
CA GLY A 46 5.32 12.67 8.54
C GLY A 46 6.05 13.08 9.82
N MET A 47 7.02 12.28 10.26
CA MET A 47 7.86 12.62 11.41
C MET A 47 8.62 13.94 11.19
N VAL A 48 9.16 14.17 10.00
CA VAL A 48 9.97 15.36 9.70
C VAL A 48 9.11 16.61 9.46
N GLU A 49 7.99 16.46 8.75
CA GLU A 49 7.14 17.58 8.33
C GLU A 49 6.24 18.09 9.45
N SER A 50 5.66 17.18 10.24
CA SER A 50 4.60 17.53 11.21
C SER A 50 4.74 16.84 12.56
N SER A 51 5.76 16.00 12.76
CA SER A 51 5.80 15.08 13.91
C SER A 51 4.52 14.23 14.02
N LEU A 52 4.01 13.77 12.86
CA LEU A 52 2.79 12.98 12.69
C LEU A 52 1.47 13.72 12.99
N ASP A 53 1.49 15.04 13.14
CA ASP A 53 0.30 15.83 13.43
C ASP A 53 -0.51 16.12 12.15
N THR A 54 -1.72 15.56 12.06
CA THR A 54 -2.64 15.78 10.95
C THR A 54 -3.25 17.18 10.94
N LEU A 55 -3.17 17.93 12.04
CA LEU A 55 -3.72 19.28 12.19
C LEU A 55 -2.64 20.37 12.11
N ALA A 56 -1.38 20.00 11.87
CA ALA A 56 -0.28 20.94 11.80
C ALA A 56 -0.48 22.02 10.72
N TYR A 57 -0.14 23.26 11.07
CA TYR A 57 -0.19 24.39 10.13
C TYR A 57 1.07 25.24 10.23
N ASN A 58 1.73 25.43 9.09
CA ASN A 58 2.84 26.37 8.96
C ASN A 58 2.34 27.67 8.31
N PRO A 59 2.26 28.80 9.05
CA PRO A 59 1.75 30.06 8.53
C PRO A 59 2.66 30.72 7.49
N VAL A 60 3.96 30.47 7.53
CA VAL A 60 4.95 31.07 6.61
C VAL A 60 4.79 30.47 5.21
N GLU A 61 4.73 29.15 5.12
CA GLU A 61 4.61 28.45 3.83
C GLU A 61 3.15 28.19 3.43
N LYS A 62 2.21 28.46 4.34
CA LYS A 62 0.80 28.07 4.27
C LYS A 62 0.63 26.57 4.04
N ALA A 63 1.49 25.78 4.68
CA ALA A 63 1.52 24.33 4.54
C ALA A 63 0.64 23.67 5.60
N THR A 64 -0.08 22.62 5.22
CA THR A 64 -1.14 22.00 6.06
C THR A 64 -0.98 20.51 6.21
N GLY A 65 -1.30 20.04 7.41
CA GLY A 65 -1.49 18.64 7.77
C GLY A 65 -0.21 17.81 7.80
N TYR A 66 -0.42 16.50 7.80
CA TYR A 66 0.60 15.49 8.06
C TYR A 66 1.85 15.63 7.18
N PHE A 67 1.66 15.95 5.89
CA PHE A 67 2.74 16.08 4.90
C PHE A 67 3.17 17.54 4.63
N GLN A 68 2.61 18.51 5.36
CA GLN A 68 2.82 19.94 5.11
C GLN A 68 2.59 20.30 3.62
N VAL A 69 1.42 19.95 3.10
CA VAL A 69 1.08 20.21 1.69
C VAL A 69 0.93 21.72 1.45
N ARG A 70 1.70 22.26 0.50
CA ARG A 70 1.68 23.69 0.14
C ARG A 70 0.62 24.02 -0.92
N PRO A 71 0.07 25.25 -0.97
CA PRO A 71 -0.99 25.61 -1.93
C PRO A 71 -0.57 25.41 -3.39
N ILE A 72 0.69 25.70 -3.73
CA ILE A 72 1.20 25.52 -5.10
C ILE A 72 1.27 24.04 -5.50
N ARG A 73 1.59 23.15 -4.55
CA ARG A 73 1.62 21.70 -4.77
C ARG A 73 0.21 21.16 -4.98
N LEU A 74 -0.72 21.57 -4.13
CA LEU A 74 -2.12 21.18 -4.25
C LEU A 74 -2.74 21.68 -5.55
N LYS A 75 -2.39 22.91 -5.98
CA LYS A 75 -2.83 23.45 -7.28
C LYS A 75 -2.32 22.59 -8.44
N ASP A 76 -1.02 22.29 -8.49
CA ASP A 76 -0.45 21.44 -9.55
C ASP A 76 -1.09 20.03 -9.56
N PHE A 77 -1.31 19.43 -8.39
CA PHE A 77 -2.01 18.15 -8.29
C PHE A 77 -3.43 18.22 -8.86
N ASN A 78 -4.21 19.22 -8.46
CA ASN A 78 -5.57 19.42 -8.96
C ASN A 78 -5.59 19.65 -10.48
N ASP A 79 -4.69 20.50 -10.99
CA ASP A 79 -4.59 20.82 -12.41
C ASP A 79 -4.27 19.56 -13.25
N ARG A 80 -3.41 18.66 -12.74
CA ARG A 80 -3.01 17.44 -13.44
C ARG A 80 -4.03 16.30 -13.35
N THR A 81 -4.77 16.22 -12.25
CA THR A 81 -5.69 15.10 -11.98
C THR A 81 -7.15 15.44 -12.24
N GLY A 82 -7.48 16.73 -12.40
CA GLY A 82 -8.86 17.22 -12.50
C GLY A 82 -9.60 17.25 -11.15
N LYS A 83 -8.93 16.91 -10.04
CA LYS A 83 -9.52 17.02 -8.69
C LYS A 83 -9.69 18.49 -8.27
N LYS A 84 -10.50 18.69 -7.22
CA LYS A 84 -10.85 20.02 -6.70
C LYS A 84 -10.64 20.12 -5.19
N TYR A 85 -9.56 19.53 -4.70
CA TYR A 85 -9.23 19.61 -3.28
C TYR A 85 -8.85 21.03 -2.88
N LYS A 86 -9.28 21.42 -1.68
CA LYS A 86 -8.95 22.70 -1.04
C LYS A 86 -7.86 22.47 -0.01
N LEU A 87 -7.17 23.53 0.40
CA LEU A 87 -6.09 23.42 1.38
C LEU A 87 -6.57 22.80 2.71
N GLY A 88 -7.80 23.12 3.14
CA GLY A 88 -8.40 22.50 4.33
C GLY A 88 -8.66 21.00 4.21
N ASP A 89 -8.74 20.45 2.99
CA ASP A 89 -8.82 19.00 2.79
C ASP A 89 -7.52 18.28 3.16
N MET A 90 -6.39 18.99 3.26
CA MET A 90 -5.09 18.39 3.59
C MET A 90 -4.92 18.10 5.09
N TYR A 91 -5.89 18.49 5.93
CA TYR A 91 -6.01 17.99 7.29
C TYR A 91 -6.58 16.56 7.34
N ASP A 92 -7.23 16.11 6.26
CA ASP A 92 -7.60 14.70 6.09
C ASP A 92 -6.35 13.91 5.65
N TYR A 93 -5.94 12.95 6.48
CA TYR A 93 -4.73 12.16 6.25
C TYR A 93 -4.74 11.47 4.89
N TYR A 94 -5.85 10.86 4.48
CA TYR A 94 -5.91 10.04 3.26
C TYR A 94 -5.87 10.91 2.01
N LYS A 95 -6.52 12.08 2.02
CA LYS A 95 -6.41 13.03 0.91
C LYS A 95 -5.01 13.60 0.81
N ALA A 96 -4.37 13.91 1.94
CA ALA A 96 -2.99 14.42 1.94
C ALA A 96 -1.98 13.33 1.49
N GLU A 97 -2.18 12.08 1.90
CA GLU A 97 -1.40 10.92 1.46
C GLU A 97 -1.54 10.70 -0.05
N GLU A 98 -2.75 10.82 -0.60
CA GLU A 98 -2.96 10.73 -2.04
C GLU A 98 -2.17 11.81 -2.79
N VAL A 99 -2.21 13.06 -2.32
CA VAL A 99 -1.44 14.16 -2.92
C VAL A 99 0.06 13.89 -2.81
N PHE A 100 0.55 13.39 -1.68
CA PHE A 100 1.95 13.02 -1.50
C PHE A 100 2.37 11.91 -2.47
N LEU A 101 1.61 10.81 -2.51
CA LEU A 101 1.91 9.63 -3.32
C LEU A 101 1.82 9.89 -4.82
N TYR A 102 1.04 10.87 -5.27
CA TYR A 102 1.02 11.29 -6.66
C TYR A 102 2.40 11.72 -7.18
N TYR A 103 3.25 12.29 -6.32
CA TYR A 103 4.61 12.70 -6.67
C TYR A 103 5.68 11.67 -6.28
N ALA A 104 5.29 10.54 -5.68
CA ALA A 104 6.22 9.54 -5.20
C ALA A 104 6.75 8.64 -6.33
N THR A 105 8.01 8.24 -6.20
CA THR A 105 8.64 7.21 -7.02
C THR A 105 9.25 6.14 -6.11
N LEU A 106 9.56 4.96 -6.66
CA LEU A 106 10.20 3.88 -5.89
C LEU A 106 11.57 4.27 -5.30
N ASP A 107 12.23 5.29 -5.85
CA ASP A 107 13.38 5.93 -5.23
C ASP A 107 12.92 6.84 -4.08
N LEU A 108 13.12 6.36 -2.84
CA LEU A 108 12.68 7.05 -1.62
C LEU A 108 13.44 8.35 -1.38
N GLU A 109 14.75 8.37 -1.68
CA GLU A 109 15.57 9.56 -1.53
C GLU A 109 15.12 10.64 -2.51
N LYS A 110 14.96 10.26 -3.78
CA LYS A 110 14.48 11.17 -4.82
C LYS A 110 13.10 11.73 -4.47
N THR A 111 12.20 10.87 -3.99
CA THR A 111 10.87 11.29 -3.54
C THR A 111 10.95 12.30 -2.39
N ALA A 112 11.71 12.00 -1.34
CA ALA A 112 11.86 12.89 -0.18
C ALA A 112 12.45 14.25 -0.57
N LYS A 113 13.50 14.25 -1.40
CA LYS A 113 14.16 15.48 -1.86
C LYS A 113 13.22 16.32 -2.73
N ALA A 114 12.52 15.69 -3.67
CA ALA A 114 11.54 16.36 -4.54
C ALA A 114 10.31 16.88 -3.78
N TRP A 115 9.92 16.23 -2.67
CA TRP A 115 8.85 16.71 -1.79
C TRP A 115 9.26 18.01 -1.08
N ASN A 116 10.45 18.02 -0.46
CA ASN A 116 10.97 19.18 0.26
C ASN A 116 11.22 20.39 -0.65
N GLY A 117 11.72 20.17 -1.87
CA GLY A 117 11.95 21.24 -2.84
C GLY A 117 13.19 20.99 -3.70
N SER A 118 14.02 22.01 -3.87
CA SER A 118 15.24 21.95 -4.69
C SER A 118 16.44 22.59 -4.00
N GLY A 119 17.64 22.28 -4.49
CA GLY A 119 18.90 22.86 -4.00
C GLY A 119 19.51 22.14 -2.78
N TYR A 120 20.57 22.73 -2.20
CA TYR A 120 21.42 22.08 -1.17
C TYR A 120 20.67 21.68 0.12
N LYS A 121 19.55 22.36 0.42
CA LYS A 121 18.76 22.10 1.63
C LYS A 121 18.10 20.71 1.60
N THR A 122 17.91 20.15 0.40
CA THR A 122 17.31 18.83 0.21
C THR A 122 18.17 17.69 0.78
N GLU A 123 19.49 17.83 0.82
CA GLU A 123 20.37 16.83 1.42
C GLU A 123 20.20 16.78 2.94
N LYS A 124 20.16 17.94 3.60
CA LYS A 124 19.89 18.01 5.05
C LYS A 124 18.50 17.46 5.39
N TYR A 125 17.51 17.73 4.55
CA TYR A 125 16.17 17.17 4.69
C TYR A 125 16.19 15.65 4.57
N TRP A 126 16.85 15.11 3.54
CA TRP A 126 17.00 13.67 3.36
C TRP A 126 17.65 12.99 4.57
N GLN A 127 18.72 13.58 5.13
CA GLN A 127 19.36 13.04 6.33
C GLN A 127 18.42 13.02 7.55
N LYS A 128 17.40 13.90 7.62
CA LYS A 128 16.36 13.82 8.67
C LYS A 128 15.39 12.67 8.39
N VAL A 129 14.88 12.56 7.16
CA VAL A 129 13.96 11.49 6.74
C VAL A 129 14.60 10.12 6.95
N LYS A 130 15.86 9.96 6.54
CA LYS A 130 16.63 8.72 6.65
C LYS A 130 16.71 8.17 8.08
N LYS A 131 16.68 9.03 9.11
CA LYS A 131 16.68 8.59 10.52
C LYS A 131 15.43 7.80 10.91
N TYR A 132 14.31 8.06 10.23
CA TYR A 132 13.02 7.44 10.48
C TYR A 132 12.65 6.35 9.46
N LEU A 133 13.51 6.09 8.47
CA LEU A 133 13.32 5.02 7.47
C LEU A 133 13.68 3.62 8.01
N GLN A 134 13.57 3.36 9.32
CA GLN A 134 13.94 2.07 9.90
C GLN A 134 12.99 0.96 9.46
#